data_AF-A0A4U0YT79-F1
#
_entry.id   AF-A0A4U0YT79-F1
#
_cell.length_a   1.000
_cell.length_b   1.000
_cell.length_c   1.000
_cell.angle_alpha   90.00
_cell.angle_beta   90.00
_cell.angle_gamma   90.00
#
_symmetry.space_group_name_H-M   'P 1'
#
loop_
_entity.id
_entity.type
_entity.pdbx_description
1 polymer ?
#
loop_
_entity_poly.entity_id
_entity_poly.type
_entity_poly.pdbx_seq_one_letter_code
_entity_poly.pdbx_strand_id
1 'polypeptide(L)'
;MTYKLVFMADGAPTAVATDDLAFACANLGLTITGVERRATLRPCLQGQPKIAGMIGPCYGGEDDGVPVIRYEDAATHAALGA
;
A
#
# COMPACT_ATOMS: atom_id res chain seq x y z
N MET A 1 -7.02 0.46 -11.04
CA MET A 1 -6.36 -0.29 -9.96
C MET A 1 -6.48 0.57 -8.73
N THR A 2 -7.01 0.02 -7.63
CA THR A 2 -7.20 0.79 -6.40
C THR A 2 -6.03 0.55 -5.44
N TYR A 3 -5.52 1.62 -4.86
CA TYR A 3 -4.50 1.60 -3.83
C TYR A 3 -5.11 1.99 -2.49
N LYS A 4 -4.62 1.40 -1.41
CA LYS A 4 -4.93 1.80 -0.04
C LYS A 4 -3.65 2.12 0.72
N LEU A 5 -3.49 3.37 1.13
CA LEU A 5 -2.45 3.79 2.07
C LEU A 5 -3.07 3.76 3.47
N VAL A 6 -2.57 2.91 4.35
CA VAL A 6 -3.15 2.66 5.66
C VAL A 6 -2.18 3.09 6.75
N PHE A 7 -2.70 3.91 7.65
CA PHE A 7 -1.95 4.51 8.74
C PHE A 7 -2.63 4.22 10.06
N MET A 8 -1.85 4.18 11.13
CA MET A 8 -2.41 4.17 12.47
C MET A 8 -2.80 5.60 12.84
N ALA A 9 -4.09 5.84 13.09
CA ALA A 9 -4.60 7.12 13.57
C ALA A 9 -5.52 6.89 14.77
N ASP A 10 -5.26 7.59 15.88
CA ASP A 10 -6.04 7.49 17.12
C ASP A 10 -6.26 6.04 17.63
N GLY A 11 -5.26 5.18 17.42
CA GLY A 11 -5.29 3.77 17.84
C GLY A 11 -6.06 2.84 16.91
N ALA A 12 -6.52 3.32 15.75
CA ALA A 12 -7.20 2.52 14.73
C ALA A 12 -6.55 2.66 13.33
N PRO A 13 -6.48 1.57 12.53
CA PRO A 13 -6.08 1.66 11.14
C PRO A 13 -7.07 2.51 10.32
N THR A 14 -6.56 3.57 9.70
CA THR A 14 -7.29 4.47 8.80
C THR A 14 -6.71 4.39 7.40
N ALA A 15 -7.57 4.23 6.39
CA ALA A 15 -7.15 4.04 5.00
C ALA A 15 -7.51 5.23 4.11
N VAL A 16 -6.57 5.65 3.28
CA VAL A 16 -6.79 6.53 2.13
C VAL A 16 -6.85 5.65 0.87
N ALA A 17 -8.02 5.59 0.24
CA ALA A 17 -8.20 4.92 -1.05
C ALA A 17 -7.93 5.89 -2.21
N THR A 18 -7.22 5.42 -3.24
CA THR A 18 -6.89 6.23 -4.42
C THR A 18 -6.64 5.36 -5.65
N ASP A 19 -6.85 5.90 -6.84
CA ASP A 19 -6.42 5.34 -8.12
C ASP A 19 -5.12 5.99 -8.64
N ASP A 20 -4.72 7.14 -8.08
CA ASP A 20 -3.46 7.85 -8.36
C ASP A 20 -2.53 7.83 -7.14
N LEU A 21 -1.73 6.76 -7.05
CA LEU A 21 -0.78 6.56 -5.96
C LEU A 21 0.30 7.66 -5.91
N ALA A 22 0.72 8.20 -7.06
CA ALA A 22 1.77 9.22 -7.11
C ALA A 22 1.25 10.55 -6.53
N PHE A 23 0.05 10.95 -6.92
CA PHE A 23 -0.62 12.12 -6.36
C PHE A 23 -0.86 11.97 -4.85
N ALA A 24 -1.36 10.81 -4.41
CA ALA A 24 -1.57 10.55 -2.99
C ALA A 24 -0.27 10.59 -2.18
N CYS A 25 0.82 10.01 -2.71
CA CYS A 25 2.14 10.09 -2.05
C CYS A 25 2.62 11.52 -1.91
N ALA A 26 2.52 12.33 -2.97
CA ALA A 26 2.93 13.73 -2.93
C ALA A 26 2.15 14.53 -1.87
N ASN A 27 0.83 14.35 -1.79
CA ASN A 27 -0.01 15.04 -0.80
C ASN A 27 0.24 14.59 0.64
N LEU A 28 0.64 13.33 0.84
CA LEU A 28 0.95 12.77 2.16
C LEU A 28 2.42 12.94 2.56
N GLY A 29 3.25 13.58 1.72
CA GLY A 29 4.68 13.74 1.97
C GLY A 29 5.48 12.41 1.90
N LEU A 30 4.94 11.41 1.20
CA LEU A 30 5.58 10.11 1.01
C LEU A 30 6.42 10.09 -0.28
N THR A 31 7.51 9.32 -0.25
CA THR A 31 8.43 9.22 -1.38
C THR A 31 8.40 7.83 -2.00
N ILE A 32 8.14 7.75 -3.30
CA ILE A 32 8.34 6.50 -4.06
C ILE A 32 9.84 6.30 -4.28
N THR A 33 10.36 5.14 -3.85
CA THR A 33 11.80 4.82 -3.84
C THR A 33 12.21 3.77 -4.86
N GLY A 34 11.23 3.12 -5.50
CA GLY A 34 11.51 2.10 -6.51
C GLY A 34 10.27 1.29 -6.85
N VAL A 35 10.50 0.06 -7.28
CA VAL A 35 9.47 -0.89 -7.70
C VAL A 35 9.73 -2.28 -7.10
N GLU A 36 8.67 -3.03 -6.85
CA GLU A 36 8.74 -4.42 -6.42
C GLU A 36 9.12 -5.34 -7.59
N ARG A 37 10.18 -6.12 -7.42
CA ARG A 37 10.78 -6.95 -8.48
C ARG A 37 10.77 -8.44 -8.18
N ARG A 38 10.30 -8.86 -6.99
CA ARG A 38 10.22 -10.26 -6.60
C ARG A 38 9.17 -10.99 -7.44
N ALA A 39 9.63 -11.81 -8.37
CA ALA A 39 8.77 -12.62 -9.24
C ALA A 39 8.00 -13.72 -8.49
N THR A 40 8.35 -14.01 -7.23
CA THR A 40 7.65 -14.97 -6.38
C THR A 40 6.36 -14.43 -5.76
N LEU A 41 6.12 -13.11 -5.85
CA LEU A 41 4.88 -12.49 -5.36
C LEU A 41 3.72 -12.72 -6.33
N ARG A 42 2.50 -12.47 -5.86
CA ARG A 42 1.31 -12.43 -6.71
C ARG A 42 1.56 -11.51 -7.92
N PRO A 43 1.12 -11.87 -9.14
CA PRO A 43 1.38 -11.08 -10.34
C PRO A 43 0.98 -9.60 -10.22
N CYS A 44 -0.14 -9.30 -9.56
CA CYS A 44 -0.62 -7.93 -9.36
C CYS A 44 0.30 -7.06 -8.48
N LEU A 45 1.19 -7.66 -7.68
CA LEU A 45 2.15 -6.97 -6.82
C LEU A 45 3.48 -6.70 -7.55
N GLN A 46 3.76 -7.40 -8.64
CA GLN A 46 5.01 -7.25 -9.38
C GLN A 46 4.99 -5.93 -10.16
N GLY A 47 6.10 -5.19 -10.11
CA GLY A 47 6.21 -3.87 -10.74
C GLY A 47 5.51 -2.74 -9.98
N GLN A 48 4.81 -3.02 -8.89
CA GLN A 48 4.16 -1.99 -8.08
C GLN A 48 5.20 -1.09 -7.37
N PRO A 49 4.89 0.20 -7.13
CA PRO A 49 5.81 1.10 -6.45
C PRO A 49 6.23 0.63 -5.05
N LYS A 50 7.44 1.01 -4.64
CA LYS A 50 7.89 0.95 -3.24
C LYS A 50 7.88 2.34 -2.64
N ILE A 51 7.36 2.48 -1.43
CA ILE A 51 7.17 3.77 -0.77
C ILE A 51 8.03 3.80 0.51
N ALA A 52 8.81 4.85 0.68
CA ALA A 52 9.63 5.04 1.87
C ALA A 52 8.76 5.09 3.14
N GLY A 53 9.15 4.35 4.17
CA GLY A 53 8.44 4.32 5.45
C GLY A 53 7.15 3.48 5.45
N MET A 54 6.78 2.86 4.33
CA MET A 54 5.60 1.98 4.25
C MET A 54 5.99 0.55 3.90
N ILE A 55 5.23 -0.38 4.45
CA ILE A 55 5.30 -1.81 4.20
C ILE A 55 4.33 -2.13 3.06
N GLY A 56 4.87 -2.69 1.99
CA GLY A 56 4.13 -3.05 0.79
C GLY A 56 5.06 -3.20 -0.42
N PRO A 57 4.50 -3.46 -1.61
CA PRO A 57 3.07 -3.65 -1.90
C PRO A 57 2.51 -4.94 -1.26
N CYS A 58 1.38 -4.84 -0.58
CA CYS A 58 0.63 -5.97 0.00
C CYS A 58 -0.67 -6.22 -0.78
N TYR A 59 -1.12 -7.47 -0.81
CA TYR A 59 -2.43 -7.80 -1.39
C TYR A 59 -3.54 -7.40 -0.42
N GLY A 60 -4.35 -6.42 -0.81
CA GLY A 60 -5.42 -5.83 0.01
C GLY A 60 -6.80 -6.45 -0.19
N GLY A 61 -6.90 -7.57 -0.90
CA GLY A 61 -8.16 -8.16 -1.36
C GLY A 61 -8.52 -7.71 -2.77
N GLU A 62 -9.79 -7.85 -3.11
CA GLU A 62 -10.36 -7.43 -4.40
C GLU A 62 -11.57 -6.53 -4.16
N ASP A 63 -11.80 -5.64 -5.11
CA ASP A 63 -12.99 -4.81 -5.23
C ASP A 63 -13.56 -5.04 -6.63
N ASP A 64 -14.77 -5.59 -6.72
CA ASP A 64 -15.39 -6.06 -7.97
C ASP A 64 -14.46 -6.91 -8.87
N GLY A 65 -13.69 -7.81 -8.24
CA GLY A 65 -12.74 -8.69 -8.93
C GLY A 65 -11.44 -8.01 -9.40
N VAL A 66 -11.26 -6.73 -9.07
CA VAL A 66 -10.02 -5.99 -9.33
C VAL A 66 -9.15 -5.99 -8.08
N PRO A 67 -7.87 -6.40 -8.15
CA PRO A 67 -6.98 -6.36 -7.00
C PRO A 67 -6.87 -4.96 -6.37
N VAL A 68 -6.81 -4.91 -5.05
CA VAL A 68 -6.48 -3.72 -4.28
C VAL A 68 -5.06 -3.86 -3.76
N ILE A 69 -4.20 -2.88 -4.03
CA ILE A 69 -2.82 -2.88 -3.54
C ILE A 69 -2.74 -2.03 -2.27
N ARG A 70 -2.24 -2.61 -1.17
CA ARG A 70 -2.20 -1.95 0.13
C ARG A 70 -0.77 -1.63 0.55
N TYR A 71 -0.58 -0.47 1.16
CA TYR A 71 0.64 -0.07 1.84
C TYR A 71 0.28 0.34 3.26
N GLU A 72 1.06 -0.11 4.22
CA GLU A 72 0.79 0.04 5.66
C GLU A 72 1.97 0.73 6.33
N ASP A 73 1.76 1.68 7.23
CA ASP A 73 2.85 2.11 8.11
C ASP A 73 3.24 0.96 9.06
N ALA A 74 4.40 1.09 9.71
CA ALA A 74 4.91 0.03 10.58
C ALA A 74 3.95 -0.29 11.75
N ALA A 75 3.26 0.71 12.29
CA ALA A 75 2.32 0.55 13.39
C ALA A 75 1.06 -0.22 12.95
N THR A 76 0.52 0.10 11.78
CA THR A 76 -0.61 -0.58 11.15
C THR A 76 -0.25 -2.02 10.85
N HIS A 77 0.90 -2.26 10.23
CA HIS A 77 1.33 -3.62 9.89
C HIS A 77 1.48 -4.50 11.13
N ALA A 78 2.07 -3.96 12.19
CA ALA A 78 2.18 -4.66 13.47
C ALA A 78 0.80 -4.96 14.10
N ALA A 79 -0.16 -4.04 13.99
CA ALA A 79 -1.50 -4.20 14.54
C ALA A 79 -2.39 -5.15 13.73
N LEU A 80 -2.24 -5.16 12.39
CA LEU A 80 -2.96 -6.08 11.50
C LEU A 80 -2.39 -7.50 11.54
N GLY A 81 -1.15 -7.65 11.99
CA GLY A 81 -0.51 -8.95 12.21
C GLY A 81 0.06 -9.58 10.93
N ALA A 82 1.23 -10.20 11.11
CA ALA A 82 1.96 -10.98 10.12
C ALA A 82 1.17 -12.18 9.58
#